data_AF-A0A3R7SH14-F1
#
_entry.id   AF-A0A3R7SH14-F1
#
_cell.length_a   1.000
_cell.length_b   1.000
_cell.length_c   1.000
_cell.angle_alpha   90.00
_cell.angle_beta   90.00
_cell.angle_gamma   90.00
#
_symmetry.space_group_name_H-M   'P 1'
#
loop_
_entity.id
_entity.type
_entity.pdbx_description
1 polymer ?
#
loop_
_entity_poly.entity_id
_entity_poly.type
_entity_poly.pdbx_seq_one_letter_code
_entity_poly.pdbx_strand_id
1 'polypeptide(L)'
;MFSFYKTHNNDLYNKLVELSRNIFFYRDLKLKDNFETRIILIFLHFSIILNLTKRKNKKLSQEVFDNIFLNIEYHLRELGYGDVSVNTKMKLLNKIFYDILLKILKKTDASNINNKITTVYLTSTDLKKTENINKLTDYLQCFYDFCFDMDHNSVLKGRINFNYLKNGSSKT
;
A
#
# COMPACT_ATOMS: atom_id res chain seq x y z
N MET A 1 -17.25 -31.41 4.09
CA MET A 1 -17.89 -30.36 3.26
C MET A 1 -16.80 -29.80 2.35
N PHE A 2 -16.81 -30.16 1.07
CA PHE A 2 -15.87 -29.60 0.10
C PHE A 2 -16.24 -28.14 -0.10
N SER A 3 -15.46 -27.23 0.47
CA SER A 3 -15.59 -25.80 0.20
C SER A 3 -15.26 -25.58 -1.26
N PHE A 4 -16.15 -24.94 -2.01
CA PHE A 4 -15.83 -24.43 -3.33
C PHE A 4 -14.66 -23.46 -3.15
N TYR A 5 -13.47 -23.84 -3.62
CA TYR A 5 -12.37 -22.90 -3.78
C TYR A 5 -12.82 -21.90 -4.84
N LYS A 6 -13.33 -20.75 -4.40
CA LYS A 6 -13.37 -19.58 -5.27
C LYS A 6 -11.93 -19.33 -5.69
N THR A 7 -11.68 -19.31 -7.00
CA THR A 7 -10.43 -18.78 -7.55
C THR A 7 -10.27 -17.37 -7.02
N HIS A 8 -9.39 -17.19 -6.04
CA HIS A 8 -9.10 -15.90 -5.47
C HIS A 8 -8.62 -14.98 -6.61
N ASN A 9 -9.40 -13.95 -6.92
CA ASN A 9 -8.97 -12.95 -7.89
C ASN A 9 -7.81 -12.16 -7.26
N ASN A 10 -6.61 -12.42 -7.76
CA ASN A 10 -5.37 -11.79 -7.31
C ASN A 10 -5.03 -10.50 -8.06
N ASP A 11 -5.90 -9.99 -8.93
CA ASP A 11 -5.62 -8.84 -9.78
C ASP A 11 -5.25 -7.61 -8.95
N LEU A 12 -6.02 -7.31 -7.90
CA LEU A 12 -5.71 -6.20 -7.00
C LEU A 12 -4.41 -6.42 -6.23
N TYR A 13 -4.17 -7.63 -5.73
CA TYR A 13 -2.93 -7.93 -5.01
C TYR A 13 -1.70 -7.78 -5.92
N ASN A 14 -1.76 -8.35 -7.13
CA ASN A 14 -0.71 -8.26 -8.14
C ASN A 14 -0.44 -6.80 -8.51
N LYS A 15 -1.50 -5.99 -8.66
CA LYS A 15 -1.36 -4.56 -8.91
C LYS A 15 -0.72 -3.81 -7.74
N LEU A 16 -1.08 -4.13 -6.51
CA LEU A 16 -0.44 -3.56 -5.32
C LEU A 16 1.04 -3.95 -5.23
N VAL A 17 1.39 -5.18 -5.60
CA VAL A 17 2.79 -5.63 -5.70
C VAL A 17 3.53 -4.83 -6.77
N GLU A 18 2.94 -4.64 -7.95
CA GLU A 18 3.51 -3.83 -9.03
C GLU A 18 3.77 -2.38 -8.56
N LEU A 19 2.77 -1.75 -7.94
CA LEU A 19 2.88 -0.40 -7.38
C LEU A 19 3.99 -0.32 -6.33
N SER A 20 4.09 -1.32 -5.43
CA SER A 20 5.13 -1.37 -4.40
C SER A 20 6.54 -1.46 -4.97
N ARG A 21 6.70 -1.98 -6.19
CA ARG A 21 7.99 -2.16 -6.87
C ARG A 21 8.38 -0.95 -7.74
N ASN A 22 7.63 0.14 -7.71
CA ASN A 22 7.95 1.33 -8.50
C ASN A 22 9.38 1.83 -8.18
N ILE A 23 10.19 2.02 -9.22
CA ILE A 23 11.60 2.38 -9.12
C ILE A 23 11.84 3.67 -8.33
N PHE A 24 10.86 4.59 -8.31
CA PHE A 24 10.89 5.82 -7.52
C PHE A 24 11.19 5.56 -6.03
N PHE A 25 10.59 4.52 -5.44
CA PHE A 25 10.77 4.19 -4.03
C PHE A 25 12.23 3.88 -3.69
N TYR A 26 12.93 3.18 -4.56
CA TYR A 26 14.27 2.68 -4.28
C TYR A 26 15.35 3.62 -4.81
N ARG A 27 15.12 4.23 -5.97
CA ARG A 27 16.10 5.14 -6.60
C ARG A 27 16.05 6.54 -6.00
N ASP A 28 14.86 7.11 -5.89
CA ASP A 28 14.67 8.52 -5.50
C ASP A 28 14.52 8.67 -3.98
N LEU A 29 13.76 7.77 -3.33
CA LEU A 29 13.57 7.80 -1.87
C LEU A 29 14.61 6.98 -1.09
N LYS A 30 15.49 6.23 -1.79
CA LYS A 30 16.53 5.38 -1.19
C LYS A 30 15.98 4.40 -0.16
N LEU A 31 14.78 3.87 -0.42
CA LEU A 31 14.24 2.77 0.36
C LEU A 31 15.05 1.49 0.13
N LYS A 32 15.15 0.66 1.17
CA LYS A 32 15.74 -0.67 1.02
C LYS A 32 14.79 -1.54 0.21
N ASP A 33 15.28 -2.14 -0.87
CA ASP A 33 14.46 -3.07 -1.65
C ASP A 33 14.40 -4.45 -0.98
N ASN A 34 13.55 -4.56 0.04
CA ASN A 34 13.30 -5.80 0.76
C ASN A 34 11.79 -6.06 0.93
N PHE A 35 11.48 -7.29 1.37
CA PHE A 35 10.10 -7.73 1.58
C PHE A 35 9.32 -6.79 2.52
N GLU A 36 9.90 -6.40 3.66
CA GLU A 36 9.24 -5.54 4.64
C GLU A 36 8.85 -4.19 4.06
N THR A 37 9.76 -3.55 3.32
CA THR A 37 9.49 -2.28 2.64
C THR A 37 8.38 -2.43 1.61
N ARG A 38 8.44 -3.48 0.77
CA ARG A 38 7.41 -3.77 -0.24
C ARG A 38 6.03 -3.95 0.40
N ILE A 39 5.94 -4.67 1.52
CA ILE A 39 4.68 -4.87 2.26
C ILE A 39 4.14 -3.56 2.83
N ILE A 40 5.00 -2.71 3.39
CA ILE A 40 4.56 -1.40 3.90
C ILE A 40 4.03 -0.53 2.76
N LEU A 41 4.69 -0.54 1.59
CA LEU A 41 4.21 0.16 0.41
C LEU A 41 2.86 -0.41 -0.07
N ILE A 42 2.65 -1.73 -0.05
CA ILE A 42 1.35 -2.36 -0.32
C ILE A 42 0.29 -1.82 0.65
N PHE A 43 0.59 -1.79 1.95
CA PHE A 43 -0.34 -1.28 2.97
C PHE A 43 -0.70 0.18 2.79
N LEU A 44 0.25 1.02 2.35
CA LEU A 44 -0.01 2.43 2.04
C LEU A 44 -1.02 2.57 0.90
N HIS A 45 -0.78 1.91 -0.24
CA HIS A 45 -1.70 1.96 -1.39
C HIS A 45 -3.07 1.37 -1.04
N PHE A 46 -3.09 0.21 -0.37
CA PHE A 46 -4.33 -0.46 -0.01
C PHE A 46 -5.17 0.36 0.97
N SER A 47 -4.54 1.03 1.93
CA SER A 47 -5.23 1.92 2.87
C SER A 47 -5.86 3.14 2.19
N ILE A 48 -5.23 3.69 1.15
CA ILE A 48 -5.81 4.77 0.33
C ILE A 48 -7.05 4.26 -0.41
N ILE A 49 -6.96 3.08 -1.03
CA ILE A 49 -8.10 2.45 -1.71
C ILE A 49 -9.27 2.22 -0.74
N LEU A 50 -9.00 1.67 0.45
CA LEU A 50 -10.01 1.45 1.50
C LEU A 50 -10.68 2.73 1.96
N ASN A 51 -9.91 3.81 2.13
CA ASN A 51 -10.45 5.11 2.51
C ASN A 51 -11.39 5.65 1.43
N LEU A 52 -10.98 5.57 0.17
CA LEU A 52 -11.79 6.07 -0.95
C LEU A 52 -13.07 5.26 -1.17
N THR A 53 -13.01 3.93 -1.06
CA THR A 53 -14.21 3.09 -1.14
C THR A 53 -15.20 3.47 -0.05
N LYS A 54 -14.73 3.60 1.20
CA LYS A 54 -15.54 4.06 2.34
C LYS A 54 -16.19 5.42 2.09
N ARG A 55 -15.44 6.41 1.58
CA ARG A 55 -15.96 7.76 1.25
C ARG A 55 -17.04 7.74 0.17
N LYS A 56 -16.94 6.82 -0.80
CA LYS A 56 -17.94 6.63 -1.87
C LYS A 56 -19.15 5.79 -1.42
N ASN A 57 -19.33 5.53 -0.11
CA ASN A 57 -20.35 4.64 0.46
C ASN A 57 -20.35 3.23 -0.14
N LYS A 58 -19.20 2.80 -0.68
CA LYS A 58 -19.03 1.44 -1.20
C LYS A 58 -18.18 0.64 -0.22
N LYS A 59 -18.62 -0.57 0.11
CA LYS A 59 -17.83 -1.47 0.95
C LYS A 59 -16.90 -2.26 0.05
N LEU A 60 -15.60 -2.17 0.31
CA LEU A 60 -14.67 -3.19 -0.14
C LEU A 60 -15.07 -4.51 0.54
N SER A 61 -15.17 -5.60 -0.22
CA SER A 61 -15.58 -6.88 0.36
C SER A 61 -14.50 -7.39 1.31
N GLN A 62 -14.93 -8.02 2.39
CA GLN A 62 -14.02 -8.73 3.30
C GLN A 62 -13.19 -9.78 2.55
N GLU A 63 -13.75 -10.39 1.51
CA GLU A 63 -13.06 -11.31 0.61
C GLU A 63 -11.80 -10.71 -0.04
N VAL A 64 -11.81 -9.42 -0.43
CA VAL A 64 -10.64 -8.76 -1.00
C VAL A 64 -9.58 -8.51 0.07
N PHE A 65 -10.00 -8.10 1.27
CA PHE A 65 -9.11 -7.93 2.41
C PHE A 65 -8.42 -9.25 2.76
N ASP A 66 -9.21 -10.31 2.98
CA ASP A 66 -8.72 -11.64 3.31
C ASP A 66 -7.77 -12.17 2.23
N ASN A 67 -8.10 -11.95 0.95
CA ASN A 67 -7.23 -12.36 -0.15
C ASN A 67 -5.85 -11.66 -0.11
N ILE A 68 -5.81 -10.36 0.17
CA ILE A 68 -4.53 -9.63 0.26
C ILE A 68 -3.67 -10.20 1.38
N PHE A 69 -4.24 -10.42 2.56
CA PHE A 69 -3.49 -10.95 3.71
C PHE A 69 -3.08 -12.42 3.51
N LEU A 70 -3.90 -13.22 2.86
CA LEU A 70 -3.57 -14.59 2.51
C LEU A 70 -2.37 -14.67 1.55
N ASN A 71 -2.32 -13.83 0.52
CA ASN A 71 -1.17 -13.77 -0.38
C ASN A 71 0.13 -13.31 0.34
N ILE A 72 0.02 -12.38 1.30
CA ILE A 72 1.17 -11.98 2.13
C ILE A 72 1.67 -13.15 2.99
N GLU A 73 0.74 -13.94 3.55
CA GLU A 73 1.09 -15.15 4.30
C GLU A 73 1.81 -16.18 3.41
N TYR A 74 1.31 -16.43 2.21
CA TYR A 74 1.96 -17.33 1.25
C TYR A 74 3.38 -16.88 0.92
N HIS A 75 3.59 -15.59 0.64
CA HIS A 75 4.94 -15.08 0.41
C HIS A 75 5.87 -15.27 1.62
N LEU A 76 5.38 -15.12 2.85
CA LEU A 76 6.20 -15.43 4.04
C LEU A 76 6.61 -16.90 4.07
N ARG A 77 5.71 -17.81 3.73
CA ARG A 77 6.00 -19.26 3.67
C ARG A 77 7.01 -19.58 2.56
N GLU A 78 6.88 -18.95 1.40
CA GLU A 78 7.83 -19.09 0.28
C GLU A 78 9.23 -18.56 0.62
N LEU A 79 9.33 -17.56 1.49
CA LEU A 79 10.62 -17.09 2.03
C LEU A 79 11.24 -18.06 3.05
N GLY A 80 10.60 -19.19 3.34
CA GLY A 80 11.10 -20.23 4.24
C GLY A 80 10.74 -20.01 5.72
N TYR A 81 9.82 -19.10 6.05
CA TYR A 81 9.34 -18.96 7.42
C TYR A 81 8.44 -20.15 7.81
N GLY A 82 8.75 -20.80 8.94
CA GLY A 82 7.90 -21.84 9.52
C GLY A 82 6.62 -21.29 10.16
N ASP A 83 5.65 -22.17 10.44
CA ASP A 83 4.30 -21.82 10.89
C ASP A 83 4.25 -20.84 12.07
N VAL A 84 5.08 -21.08 13.09
CA VAL A 84 5.13 -20.23 14.30
C VAL A 84 5.64 -18.83 13.95
N SER A 85 6.65 -18.73 13.11
CA SER A 85 7.21 -17.46 12.65
C SER A 85 6.25 -16.71 11.74
N VAL A 86 5.55 -17.41 10.84
CA VAL A 86 4.52 -16.85 9.97
C VAL A 86 3.38 -16.25 10.78
N ASN A 87 2.81 -16.99 11.74
CA ASN A 87 1.73 -16.49 12.60
C ASN A 87 2.15 -15.23 13.37
N THR A 88 3.35 -15.25 13.94
CA THR A 88 3.91 -14.09 14.67
C THR A 88 4.08 -12.87 13.76
N LYS A 89 4.62 -13.06 12.55
CA LYS A 89 4.78 -12.00 11.56
C LYS A 89 3.44 -11.47 11.05
N MET A 90 2.47 -12.34 10.76
CA MET A 90 1.13 -11.92 10.32
C MET A 90 0.42 -11.07 11.38
N LYS A 91 0.52 -11.42 12.67
CA LYS A 91 0.00 -10.58 13.76
C LYS A 91 0.66 -9.19 13.79
N LEU A 92 1.97 -9.13 13.62
CA LEU A 92 2.70 -7.86 13.54
C LEU A 92 2.27 -7.03 12.31
N LEU A 93 2.20 -7.66 11.13
CA LEU A 93 1.79 -7.02 9.89
C LEU A 93 0.36 -6.48 9.96
N ASN A 94 -0.56 -7.24 10.57
CA ASN A 94 -1.92 -6.76 10.85
C ASN A 94 -1.92 -5.49 11.70
N LYS A 95 -1.14 -5.46 12.79
CA LYS A 95 -1.01 -4.27 13.65
C LYS A 95 -0.45 -3.06 12.88
N ILE A 96 0.59 -3.29 12.07
CA ILE A 96 1.20 -2.24 11.24
C ILE A 96 0.18 -1.70 10.24
N PHE A 97 -0.54 -2.60 9.55
CA PHE A 97 -1.57 -2.21 8.59
C PHE A 97 -2.65 -1.34 9.24
N TYR A 98 -3.23 -1.75 10.37
CA TYR A 98 -4.27 -0.97 11.04
C TYR A 98 -3.76 0.40 11.52
N ASP A 99 -2.52 0.50 12.00
CA ASP A 99 -1.94 1.78 12.36
C ASP A 99 -1.74 2.70 11.14
N ILE A 100 -1.27 2.15 10.00
CA ILE A 100 -1.17 2.88 8.73
C ILE A 100 -2.56 3.36 8.29
N LEU A 101 -3.56 2.48 8.29
CA LEU A 101 -4.93 2.78 7.90
C LEU A 101 -5.51 3.91 8.75
N LEU A 102 -5.39 3.81 10.08
CA LEU A 102 -5.87 4.85 11.00
C LEU A 102 -5.19 6.20 10.74
N LYS A 103 -3.88 6.20 10.47
CA LYS A 103 -3.15 7.43 10.16
C LYS A 103 -3.57 8.06 8.83
N ILE A 104 -3.89 7.26 7.81
CA ILE A 104 -4.42 7.73 6.53
C ILE A 104 -5.84 8.28 6.68
N LEU A 105 -6.69 7.56 7.42
CA LEU A 105 -8.08 7.98 7.66
C LEU A 105 -8.17 9.30 8.44
N LYS A 106 -7.38 9.47 9.51
CA LYS A 106 -7.38 10.68 10.34
C LYS A 106 -6.89 11.95 9.63
N LYS A 107 -6.20 11.82 8.50
CA LYS A 107 -5.51 12.92 7.82
C LYS A 107 -6.09 13.30 6.46
N THR A 108 -7.14 12.62 6.02
CA THR A 108 -7.75 12.86 4.71
C THR A 108 -8.90 13.88 4.73
N ASP A 109 -9.13 14.51 5.89
CA ASP A 109 -9.91 15.73 5.97
C ASP A 109 -8.97 16.91 5.70
N ALA A 110 -8.88 17.25 4.42
CA ALA A 110 -8.24 18.45 3.84
C ALA A 110 -6.74 18.69 4.16
N SER A 111 -5.93 18.64 3.09
CA SER A 111 -4.72 19.45 2.90
C SER A 111 -3.37 19.03 3.52
N ASN A 112 -3.23 17.95 4.31
CA ASN A 112 -1.87 17.63 4.80
C ASN A 112 -1.64 16.13 5.12
N ILE A 113 -1.22 15.36 4.11
CA ILE A 113 -0.47 14.10 4.34
C ILE A 113 0.93 14.49 4.88
N ASN A 114 1.02 15.03 6.10
CA ASN A 114 2.26 15.55 6.68
C ASN A 114 3.00 14.48 7.53
N ASN A 115 4.31 14.36 7.28
CA ASN A 115 5.50 13.73 7.93
C ASN A 115 5.46 12.50 8.86
N LYS A 116 4.32 12.08 9.43
CA LYS A 116 4.32 11.03 10.50
C LYS A 116 4.06 9.60 10.03
N ILE A 117 3.54 9.39 8.81
CA ILE A 117 3.34 8.02 8.27
C ILE A 117 4.66 7.49 7.70
N THR A 118 5.41 8.38 7.04
CA THR A 118 6.64 8.10 6.29
C THR A 118 7.82 7.70 7.19
N THR A 119 7.88 8.18 8.42
CA THR A 119 9.05 8.01 9.31
C THR A 119 9.00 6.80 10.22
N VAL A 120 7.82 6.22 10.49
CA VAL A 120 7.67 5.16 11.51
C VAL A 120 7.93 3.76 10.96
N TYR A 121 7.48 3.48 9.73
CA TYR A 121 7.55 2.12 9.17
C TYR A 121 8.58 1.98 8.05
N LEU A 122 8.81 3.03 7.27
CA LEU A 122 9.83 3.04 6.23
C LEU A 122 11.14 3.57 6.84
N THR A 123 11.90 2.70 7.50
CA THR A 123 13.11 3.07 8.22
C THR A 123 14.34 3.02 7.31
N SER A 124 14.49 4.02 6.42
CA SER A 124 15.82 4.36 5.88
C SER A 124 16.33 5.66 6.51
N THR A 125 17.63 5.74 6.80
CA THR A 125 18.28 6.97 7.27
C THR A 125 18.05 8.13 6.29
N ASP A 126 17.98 7.82 5.00
CA ASP A 126 17.69 8.78 3.94
C ASP A 126 16.23 9.25 3.90
N LEU A 127 15.25 8.43 4.29
CA LEU A 127 13.86 8.87 4.39
C LEU A 127 13.63 9.91 5.48
N LYS A 128 14.49 9.98 6.50
CA LYS A 128 14.37 10.99 7.57
C LYS A 128 14.67 12.41 7.07
N LYS A 129 15.20 12.56 5.84
CA LYS A 129 15.37 13.86 5.17
C LYS A 129 14.00 14.41 4.76
N THR A 130 13.72 15.65 5.14
CA THR A 130 12.46 16.37 4.81
C THR A 130 12.11 16.28 3.32
N GLU A 131 13.10 16.36 2.44
CA GLU A 131 12.91 16.26 0.98
C GLU A 131 12.29 14.91 0.55
N ASN A 132 12.75 13.80 1.13
CA ASN A 132 12.25 12.48 0.78
C ASN A 132 10.86 12.23 1.35
N ILE A 133 10.57 12.80 2.53
CA ILE A 133 9.22 12.78 3.07
C ILE A 133 8.26 13.53 2.14
N ASN A 134 8.63 14.73 1.68
CA ASN A 134 7.81 15.51 0.75
C ASN A 134 7.56 14.75 -0.55
N LYS A 135 8.61 14.17 -1.16
CA LYS A 135 8.47 13.33 -2.36
C LYS A 135 7.50 12.15 -2.16
N LEU A 136 7.58 11.47 -1.01
CA LEU A 136 6.66 10.37 -0.70
C LEU A 136 5.23 10.86 -0.47
N THR A 137 5.06 11.99 0.22
CA THR A 137 3.77 12.66 0.39
C THR A 137 3.16 13.03 -0.95
N ASP A 138 3.94 13.65 -1.85
CA ASP A 138 3.50 14.02 -3.20
C ASP A 138 3.06 12.80 -4.00
N TYR A 139 3.84 11.71 -3.94
CA TYR A 139 3.48 10.44 -4.54
C TYR A 139 2.13 9.92 -4.03
N LEU A 140 1.94 9.87 -2.70
CA LEU A 140 0.72 9.35 -2.09
C LEU A 140 -0.49 10.22 -2.40
N GLN A 141 -0.30 11.54 -2.50
CA GLN A 141 -1.34 12.48 -2.92
C GLN A 141 -1.73 12.24 -4.38
N CYS A 142 -0.75 12.14 -5.30
CA CYS A 142 -1.02 11.84 -6.70
C CYS A 142 -1.77 10.50 -6.86
N PHE A 143 -1.39 9.49 -6.07
CA PHE A 143 -2.08 8.20 -6.08
C PHE A 143 -3.51 8.29 -5.53
N TYR A 144 -3.71 9.08 -4.45
CA TYR A 144 -5.03 9.35 -3.90
C TYR A 144 -5.94 10.00 -4.93
N ASP A 145 -5.48 11.08 -5.57
CA ASP A 145 -6.24 11.82 -6.57
C ASP A 145 -6.59 10.93 -7.77
N PHE A 146 -5.62 10.15 -8.26
CA PHE A 146 -5.86 9.17 -9.32
C PHE A 146 -6.95 8.16 -8.95
N CYS A 147 -6.89 7.59 -7.74
CA CYS A 147 -7.90 6.62 -7.30
C CYS A 147 -9.26 7.28 -6.99
N PHE A 148 -9.27 8.57 -6.64
CA PHE A 148 -10.49 9.33 -6.40
C PHE A 148 -11.29 9.50 -7.69
N ASP A 149 -10.63 9.71 -8.83
CA ASP A 149 -11.29 9.86 -10.12
C ASP A 149 -11.75 8.52 -10.73
N MET A 150 -11.18 7.40 -10.28
CA MET A 150 -11.53 6.07 -10.79
C MET A 150 -12.92 5.57 -10.34
N ASP A 151 -13.54 4.74 -11.20
CA ASP A 151 -14.69 3.96 -10.80
C ASP A 151 -14.30 2.80 -9.85
N HIS A 152 -15.17 2.54 -8.88
CA HIS A 152 -14.93 1.54 -7.84
C HIS A 152 -14.69 0.12 -8.38
N ASN A 153 -15.36 -0.27 -9.46
CA ASN A 153 -15.26 -1.63 -9.99
C ASN A 153 -13.92 -1.84 -10.71
N SER A 154 -13.38 -0.81 -11.35
CA SER A 154 -12.03 -0.85 -11.92
C SER A 154 -10.95 -0.97 -10.85
N VAL A 155 -11.09 -0.25 -9.73
CA VAL A 155 -10.16 -0.37 -8.60
C VAL A 155 -10.15 -1.80 -8.03
N LEU A 156 -11.33 -2.38 -7.81
CA LEU A 156 -11.44 -3.76 -7.29
C LEU A 156 -10.88 -4.82 -8.25
N LYS A 157 -11.01 -4.60 -9.57
CA LYS A 157 -10.46 -5.48 -10.61
C LYS A 157 -8.97 -5.23 -10.89
N GLY A 158 -8.28 -4.48 -10.04
CA GLY A 158 -6.84 -4.19 -10.22
C GLY A 158 -6.51 -3.34 -11.45
N ARG A 159 -7.50 -2.70 -12.08
CA ARG A 159 -7.31 -1.86 -13.29
C ARG A 159 -6.77 -0.47 -12.91
N ILE A 160 -5.70 -0.44 -12.14
CA ILE A 160 -5.07 0.77 -11.61
C ILE A 160 -3.84 1.06 -12.48
N ASN A 161 -4.00 1.83 -13.56
CA ASN A 161 -2.89 2.19 -14.45
C ASN A 161 -2.19 3.47 -13.99
N PHE A 162 -1.75 3.47 -12.73
CA PHE A 162 -1.07 4.61 -12.13
C PHE A 162 0.42 4.59 -12.52
N ASN A 163 0.83 5.61 -13.28
CA ASN A 163 2.23 5.84 -13.61
C ASN A 163 2.69 7.13 -12.93
N TYR A 164 3.50 6.98 -11.89
CA TYR A 164 4.16 8.13 -11.27
C TYR A 164 5.32 8.59 -12.15
N LEU A 165 5.00 9.47 -13.11
CA LEU A 165 5.98 10.22 -13.88
C LEU A 165 6.31 11.48 -13.10
N LYS A 166 7.48 11.53 -12.49
CA LYS A 166 8.02 12.79 -12.02
C LYS A 166 8.37 13.60 -13.27
N ASN A 167 7.49 14.53 -13.68
CA ASN A 167 7.95 15.66 -14.48
C ASN A 167 9.09 16.29 -13.69
N GLY A 168 10.30 16.19 -14.22
CA GLY A 168 11.46 16.83 -13.64
C GLY A 168 11.15 18.31 -13.42
N SER A 169 11.62 18.83 -12.29
CA SER A 169 12.23 20.16 -12.22
C SER A 169 11.88 21.10 -13.38
N SER A 170 10.76 21.82 -13.27
CA SER A 170 10.59 23.08 -13.97
C SER A 170 9.72 24.01 -13.13
N LYS A 171 10.40 24.77 -12.28
CA LYS A 171 10.12 26.18 -12.11
C LYS A 171 11.45 26.89 -12.33
N THR A 172 11.74 27.18 -13.60
CA THR A 172 12.40 28.45 -13.95
C THR A 172 11.54 29.60 -13.48
#